data_AF-A0A173KZ01-F1
#
_entry.id   AF-A0A173KZ01-F1
#
_cell.length_a   1.000
_cell.length_b   1.000
_cell.length_c   1.000
_cell.angle_alpha   90.00
_cell.angle_beta   90.00
_cell.angle_gamma   90.00
#
_symmetry.space_group_name_H-M   'P 1'
#
loop_
_entity.id
_entity.type
_entity.pdbx_description
1 polymer ?
#
loop_
_entity_poly.entity_id
_entity_poly.type
_entity_poly.pdbx_seq_one_letter_code
_entity_poly.pdbx_strand_id
1 'polypeptide(L)'
;MMKTSSLMLTALFWLAACDGPAEQAGEEQDRAAANAAGLPYGGSGPAEKAGEAQDRANAAARKSREASAEALEAEGQNYQRQADVEAERLEAEAAKLRDEADRKAKALDRKAAAIER
;
A
#
# COMPACT_ATOMS: atom_id res chain seq x y z
N MET A 1 11.79 -39.78 15.82
CA MET A 1 12.22 -38.50 15.22
C MET A 1 11.01 -37.82 14.60
N MET A 2 10.97 -36.49 14.70
CA MET A 2 9.78 -35.65 14.93
C MET A 2 8.67 -35.69 13.88
N LYS A 3 7.43 -35.70 14.39
CA LYS A 3 6.17 -35.39 13.70
C LYS A 3 6.13 -33.90 13.36
N THR A 4 6.09 -33.56 12.08
CA THR A 4 5.81 -32.20 11.58
C THR A 4 4.34 -32.11 11.15
N SER A 5 3.45 -32.11 12.13
CA SER A 5 2.09 -31.58 11.99
C SER A 5 1.95 -30.49 13.04
N SER A 6 1.21 -29.43 12.71
CA SER A 6 0.79 -28.34 13.62
C SER A 6 1.63 -27.06 13.60
N LEU A 7 1.90 -26.51 12.42
CA LEU A 7 2.35 -25.11 12.26
C LEU A 7 1.43 -24.37 11.28
N MET A 8 0.12 -24.40 11.51
CA MET A 8 -0.89 -23.61 10.79
C MET A 8 -2.13 -23.40 11.68
N LEU A 9 -1.93 -23.02 12.95
CA LEU A 9 -3.06 -22.74 13.85
C LEU A 9 -2.73 -21.71 14.94
N THR A 10 -2.01 -20.63 14.59
CA THR A 10 -1.65 -19.57 15.54
C THR A 10 -2.09 -18.17 15.11
N ALA A 11 -2.80 -18.01 14.00
CA ALA A 11 -3.25 -16.70 13.51
C ALA A 11 -4.62 -16.22 14.05
N LEU A 12 -5.25 -16.94 14.99
CA LEU A 12 -6.62 -16.66 15.45
C LEU A 12 -6.74 -16.04 16.86
N PHE A 13 -5.63 -15.78 17.56
CA PHE A 13 -5.68 -15.36 18.98
C PHE A 13 -5.35 -13.89 19.25
N TRP A 14 -5.34 -13.02 18.23
CA TRP A 14 -5.08 -11.58 18.37
C TRP A 14 -6.32 -10.68 18.15
N LEU A 15 -7.53 -11.21 18.35
CA LEU A 15 -8.79 -10.43 18.24
C LEU A 15 -9.47 -10.16 19.60
N ALA A 16 -8.88 -10.59 20.71
CA ALA A 16 -9.49 -10.44 22.04
C ALA A 16 -8.95 -9.23 22.85
N ALA A 17 -8.34 -8.27 22.16
CA ALA A 17 -8.00 -6.98 22.75
C ALA A 17 -8.36 -5.88 21.74
N CYS A 18 -9.21 -4.95 22.18
CA CYS A 18 -9.78 -3.79 21.48
C CYS A 18 -11.13 -4.08 20.83
N ASP A 19 -12.19 -4.14 21.64
CA ASP A 19 -13.55 -3.87 21.20
C ASP A 19 -13.55 -2.63 20.30
N GLY A 20 -14.22 -2.70 19.15
CA GLY A 20 -14.28 -1.58 18.23
C GLY A 20 -15.08 -0.40 18.81
N PRO A 21 -14.94 0.82 18.27
CA PRO A 21 -15.61 2.00 18.82
C PRO A 21 -17.15 1.88 18.81
N ALA A 22 -17.73 1.16 17.84
CA ALA A 22 -19.17 0.93 17.81
C ALA A 22 -19.58 -0.16 18.79
N GLU A 23 -18.78 -1.21 18.95
CA GLU A 23 -18.94 -2.25 19.97
C GLU A 23 -18.93 -1.67 21.39
N GLN A 24 -17.95 -0.81 21.71
CA GLN A 24 -17.88 -0.12 23.01
C GLN A 24 -19.10 0.77 23.26
N ALA A 25 -19.53 1.54 22.24
CA ALA A 25 -20.73 2.36 22.35
C ALA A 25 -22.00 1.51 22.56
N GLY A 26 -22.06 0.33 21.96
CA GLY A 26 -23.13 -0.64 22.16
C GLY A 26 -23.11 -1.24 23.57
N GLU A 27 -21.93 -1.61 24.07
CA GLU A 27 -21.75 -2.12 25.43
C GLU A 27 -22.23 -1.10 26.47
N GLU A 28 -21.87 0.18 26.31
CA GLU A 28 -22.33 1.25 27.21
C GLU A 28 -23.85 1.40 27.22
N GLN A 29 -24.51 1.27 26.06
CA GLN A 29 -25.97 1.31 25.95
C GLN A 29 -26.62 0.12 26.66
N ASP A 30 -26.11 -1.09 26.40
CA ASP A 30 -26.65 -2.31 27.00
C ASP A 30 -26.43 -2.32 28.52
N ARG A 31 -25.27 -1.86 28.98
CA ARG A 31 -24.95 -1.70 30.40
C ARG A 31 -25.87 -0.68 31.08
N ALA A 32 -26.14 0.46 30.44
CA ALA A 32 -27.08 1.46 30.94
C ALA A 32 -28.51 0.91 31.03
N ALA A 33 -28.95 0.15 30.02
CA ALA A 33 -30.27 -0.49 30.01
C ALA A 33 -30.41 -1.55 31.11
N ALA A 34 -29.40 -2.40 31.31
CA ALA A 34 -29.37 -3.40 32.38
C ALA A 34 -29.44 -2.74 33.76
N ASN A 35 -28.64 -1.68 33.97
CA ASN A 35 -28.64 -0.91 35.21
C ASN A 35 -30.02 -0.27 35.49
N ALA A 36 -30.66 0.30 34.47
CA ALA A 36 -32.00 0.89 34.59
C ALA A 36 -33.07 -0.17 34.93
N ALA A 37 -32.90 -1.41 34.46
CA ALA A 37 -33.76 -2.53 34.79
C ALA A 37 -33.44 -3.19 36.15
N GLY A 38 -32.41 -2.74 36.85
CA GLY A 38 -31.94 -3.37 38.09
C GLY A 38 -31.35 -4.78 37.87
N LEU A 39 -30.94 -5.08 36.64
CA LEU A 39 -30.36 -6.36 36.26
C LEU A 39 -28.83 -6.23 36.14
N PRO A 40 -28.07 -7.27 36.52
CA PRO A 40 -26.63 -7.28 36.26
C PRO A 40 -26.37 -7.33 34.76
N TYR A 41 -25.45 -6.50 34.28
CA TYR A 41 -24.97 -6.59 32.90
C TYR A 41 -24.02 -7.78 32.77
N GLY A 42 -24.35 -8.71 31.87
CA GLY A 42 -23.59 -9.94 31.64
C GLY A 42 -22.61 -9.90 30.48
N GLY A 43 -22.51 -8.77 29.76
CA GLY A 43 -21.79 -8.66 28.49
C GLY A 43 -22.60 -9.17 27.29
N SER A 44 -22.16 -8.82 26.08
CA SER A 44 -22.70 -9.31 24.82
C SER A 44 -24.19 -9.02 24.60
N GLY A 45 -24.60 -7.81 24.98
CA GLY A 45 -25.95 -7.31 24.72
C GLY A 45 -26.23 -7.08 23.22
N PRO A 46 -27.51 -6.82 22.86
CA PRO A 46 -27.89 -6.63 21.46
C PRO A 46 -27.21 -5.42 20.79
N ALA A 47 -26.98 -4.33 21.53
CA ALA A 47 -26.33 -3.14 20.99
C ALA A 47 -24.82 -3.38 20.81
N GLU A 48 -24.15 -4.03 21.76
CA GLU A 48 -22.75 -4.46 21.65
C GLU A 48 -22.52 -5.30 20.38
N LYS A 49 -23.37 -6.31 20.15
CA LYS A 49 -23.30 -7.17 18.95
C LYS A 49 -23.54 -6.42 17.64
N ALA A 50 -24.45 -5.46 17.65
CA ALA A 50 -24.70 -4.61 16.49
C ALA A 50 -23.47 -3.72 16.20
N GLY A 51 -22.84 -3.20 17.25
CA GLY A 51 -21.58 -2.46 17.18
C GLY A 51 -20.43 -3.30 16.62
N GLU A 52 -20.23 -4.51 17.13
CA GLU A 52 -19.20 -5.45 16.64
C GLU A 52 -19.41 -5.76 15.14
N ALA A 53 -20.65 -5.98 14.71
CA ALA A 53 -20.97 -6.21 13.30
C ALA A 53 -20.63 -4.99 12.43
N GLN A 54 -20.92 -3.77 12.91
CA GLN A 54 -20.56 -2.53 12.22
C GLN A 54 -19.05 -2.35 12.14
N ASP A 55 -18.31 -2.60 13.23
CA ASP A 55 -16.87 -2.48 13.26
C ASP A 55 -16.17 -3.48 12.33
N ARG A 56 -16.66 -4.72 12.26
CA ARG A 56 -16.20 -5.72 11.27
C ARG A 56 -16.44 -5.26 9.83
N ALA A 57 -17.62 -4.71 9.54
CA ALA A 57 -17.93 -4.18 8.21
C ALA A 57 -17.00 -3.01 7.84
N ASN A 58 -16.77 -2.10 8.78
CA ASN A 58 -15.87 -0.96 8.59
C ASN A 58 -14.42 -1.41 8.38
N ALA A 59 -13.94 -2.39 9.16
CA ALA A 59 -12.61 -2.95 9.01
C ALA A 59 -12.42 -3.62 7.64
N ALA A 60 -13.41 -4.40 7.18
CA ALA A 60 -13.39 -5.00 5.85
C ALA A 60 -13.35 -3.93 4.74
N ALA A 61 -14.15 -2.88 4.86
CA ALA A 61 -14.15 -1.77 3.91
C ALA A 61 -12.81 -1.01 3.88
N ARG A 62 -12.18 -0.76 5.04
CA ARG A 62 -10.84 -0.16 5.12
C ARG A 62 -9.80 -1.03 4.44
N LYS A 63 -9.76 -2.32 4.77
CA LYS A 63 -8.82 -3.27 4.17
C LYS A 63 -8.97 -3.34 2.65
N SER A 64 -10.19 -3.29 2.13
CA SER A 64 -10.42 -3.25 0.69
C SER A 64 -9.87 -1.98 0.05
N ARG A 65 -9.96 -0.82 0.72
CA ARG A 65 -9.41 0.45 0.23
C ARG A 65 -7.88 0.44 0.28
N GLU A 66 -7.30 -0.07 1.36
CA GLU A 66 -5.85 -0.22 1.52
C GLU A 66 -5.27 -1.11 0.42
N ALA A 67 -5.85 -2.30 0.18
CA ALA A 67 -5.43 -3.17 -0.91
C ALA A 67 -5.55 -2.50 -2.29
N SER A 68 -6.57 -1.69 -2.51
CA SER A 68 -6.73 -0.93 -3.75
C SER A 68 -5.66 0.16 -3.89
N ALA A 69 -5.32 0.83 -2.78
CA ALA A 69 -4.27 1.85 -2.76
C ALA A 69 -2.89 1.24 -3.02
N GLU A 70 -2.57 0.11 -2.39
CA GLU A 70 -1.32 -0.63 -2.63
C GLU A 70 -1.19 -1.06 -4.09
N ALA A 71 -2.27 -1.53 -4.71
CA ALA A 71 -2.27 -1.90 -6.13
C ALA A 71 -1.98 -0.70 -7.04
N LEU A 72 -2.62 0.44 -6.77
CA LEU A 72 -2.38 1.68 -7.52
C LEU A 72 -0.97 2.23 -7.31
N GLU A 73 -0.42 2.12 -6.09
CA GLU A 73 0.95 2.50 -5.81
C GLU A 73 1.93 1.62 -6.59
N ALA A 74 1.73 0.30 -6.59
CA ALA A 74 2.56 -0.63 -7.35
C ALA A 74 2.50 -0.36 -8.87
N GLU A 75 1.32 -0.03 -9.39
CA GLU A 75 1.13 0.39 -10.79
C GLU A 75 1.88 1.69 -11.08
N GLY A 76 1.76 2.72 -10.23
CA GLY A 76 2.47 3.98 -10.36
C GLY A 76 4.00 3.81 -10.34
N GLN A 77 4.51 3.00 -9.41
CA GLN A 77 5.95 2.66 -9.37
C GLN A 77 6.40 1.91 -10.62
N ASN A 78 5.53 1.09 -11.23
CA ASN A 78 5.84 0.42 -12.48
C ASN A 78 5.97 1.43 -13.64
N TYR A 79 5.03 2.38 -13.75
CA TYR A 79 5.11 3.44 -14.74
C TYR A 79 6.34 4.32 -14.56
N GLN A 80 6.68 4.67 -13.31
CA GLN A 80 7.89 5.43 -13.02
C GLN A 80 9.14 4.69 -13.51
N ARG A 81 9.29 3.39 -13.18
CA ARG A 81 10.43 2.60 -13.67
C ARG A 81 10.49 2.51 -15.20
N GLN A 82 9.35 2.37 -15.87
CA GLN A 82 9.31 2.37 -17.33
C GLN A 82 9.76 3.73 -17.91
N ALA A 83 9.31 4.83 -17.30
CA ALA A 83 9.71 6.16 -17.70
C ALA A 83 11.22 6.41 -17.48
N ASP A 84 11.77 5.94 -16.37
CA ASP A 84 13.21 6.06 -16.07
C ASP A 84 14.05 5.30 -17.09
N VAL A 85 13.68 4.06 -17.43
CA VAL A 85 14.37 3.27 -18.46
C VAL A 85 14.31 3.95 -19.83
N GLU A 86 13.16 4.52 -20.18
CA GLU A 86 13.01 5.24 -21.44
C GLU A 86 13.82 6.55 -21.45
N ALA A 87 13.87 7.25 -20.33
CA ALA A 87 14.70 8.45 -20.17
C ALA A 87 16.19 8.12 -20.34
N GLU A 88 16.68 7.06 -19.69
CA GLU A 88 18.07 6.59 -19.86
C GLU A 88 18.38 6.22 -21.32
N ARG A 89 17.44 5.56 -22.01
CA ARG A 89 17.58 5.23 -23.43
C ARG A 89 17.72 6.49 -24.28
N LEU A 90 16.84 7.48 -24.08
CA LEU A 90 16.87 8.74 -24.81
C LEU A 90 18.14 9.55 -24.51
N GLU A 91 18.61 9.54 -23.28
CA GLU A 91 19.86 10.19 -22.89
C GLU A 91 21.07 9.55 -23.59
N ALA A 92 21.12 8.22 -23.64
CA ALA A 92 22.15 7.48 -24.36
C ALA A 92 22.12 7.76 -25.88
N GLU A 93 20.94 7.89 -26.48
CA GLU A 93 20.79 8.27 -27.89
C GLU A 93 21.25 9.70 -28.15
N ALA A 94 20.88 10.64 -27.28
CA ALA A 94 21.32 12.02 -27.37
C ALA A 94 22.84 12.14 -27.23
N ALA A 95 23.46 11.38 -26.32
CA ALA A 95 24.91 11.33 -26.17
C ALA A 95 25.60 10.85 -27.46
N LYS A 96 25.13 9.76 -28.05
CA LYS A 96 25.66 9.25 -29.33
C LYS A 96 25.56 10.28 -30.46
N LEU A 97 24.44 10.98 -30.55
CA LEU A 97 24.23 12.02 -31.56
C LEU A 97 25.20 13.19 -31.37
N ARG A 98 25.40 13.65 -30.12
CA ARG A 98 26.37 14.71 -29.79
C ARG A 98 27.79 14.28 -30.15
N ASP A 99 28.19 13.06 -29.81
CA ASP A 99 29.51 12.54 -30.14
C ASP A 99 29.73 12.46 -31.66
N GLU A 100 28.71 12.06 -32.42
CA GLU A 100 28.79 12.03 -33.88
C GLU A 100 28.91 13.43 -34.47
N ALA A 101 28.13 14.39 -33.97
CA ALA A 101 28.20 15.78 -34.39
C ALA A 101 29.60 16.36 -34.10
N ASP A 102 30.15 16.10 -32.91
CA ASP A 102 31.47 16.57 -32.50
C ASP A 102 32.60 15.98 -33.36
N ARG A 103 32.50 14.69 -33.71
CA ARG A 103 33.41 14.06 -34.68
C ARG A 103 33.34 14.71 -36.06
N LYS A 104 32.14 15.00 -36.55
CA LYS A 104 31.94 15.66 -37.86
C LYS A 104 32.51 17.08 -37.85
N ALA A 105 32.25 17.85 -36.79
CA ALA A 105 32.80 19.19 -36.61
C ALA A 105 34.33 19.18 -36.66
N LYS A 106 34.98 18.35 -35.84
CA LYS A 106 36.44 18.19 -35.84
C LYS A 106 37.00 17.79 -37.20
N ALA A 107 36.30 16.96 -37.97
CA ALA A 107 36.71 16.58 -39.31
C ALA A 107 36.62 17.75 -40.31
N LEU A 108 35.60 18.59 -40.18
CA LEU A 108 35.46 19.81 -40.99
C LEU A 108 36.54 20.84 -40.64
N ASP A 109 36.81 21.06 -39.35
CA ASP A 109 37.85 21.99 -38.90
C ASP A 109 39.23 21.59 -39.45
N ARG A 110 39.56 20.29 -39.42
CA ARG A 110 40.82 19.78 -40.01
C ARG A 110 40.89 20.04 -41.53
N LYS A 111 39.77 19.90 -42.24
CA LYS A 111 39.71 20.18 -43.68
C LYS A 111 39.89 21.68 -43.96
N ALA A 112 39.23 22.54 -43.17
CA ALA A 112 39.37 23.99 -43.31
C ALA A 112 40.83 24.44 -43.06
N ALA A 113 41.44 23.98 -41.95
CA ALA A 113 42.83 24.30 -41.61
C ALA A 113 43.85 23.80 -42.65
N ALA A 114 43.53 22.77 -43.43
CA ALA A 114 44.37 22.28 -44.51
C ALA A 114 44.28 23.14 -45.80
N ILE A 115 43.18 23.88 -45.97
CA ILE A 115 42.97 24.80 -47.10
C ILE A 115 43.58 26.17 -46.81
N GLU A 116 43.61 26.59 -45.55
CA GLU A 116 44.17 27.88 -45.11
C GLU A 116 45.71 27.91 -45.00
N ARG A 117 46.40 26.80 -45.29
CA ARG A 117 47.87 26.71 -45.35
C ARG A 117 48.39 26.86 -46.76
#